data_AF-A0A8H4UP09-F1
#
_entry.id   AF-A0A8H4UP09-F1
#
_cell.length_a   1.000
_cell.length_b   1.000
_cell.length_c   1.000
_cell.angle_alpha   90.00
_cell.angle_beta   90.00
_cell.angle_gamma   90.00
#
_symmetry.space_group_name_H-M   'P 1'
#
loop_
_entity.id
_entity.type
_entity.pdbx_description
1 polymer ?
#
loop_
_entity_poly.entity_id
_entity_poly.type
_entity_poly.pdbx_seq_one_letter_code
_entity_poly.pdbx_strand_id
1 'polypeptide(L)' 'MAQDASTEPRQATREEMRDARLPLAYRDSCAHLLIPLNKCRRDTWYAPWKCTYVEFKKRVAKMDELRESKDGARSN' A
#
# COMPACT_ATOMS: atom_id res chain seq x y z
N MET A 1 -0.42 -23.76 6.04
CA MET A 1 -0.24 -22.29 5.94
C MET A 1 -1.32 -21.67 6.80
N ALA A 2 -1.01 -21.41 8.07
CA ALA A 2 -1.96 -20.85 9.04
C ALA A 2 -2.21 -19.38 8.70
N GLN A 3 -3.48 -19.03 8.57
CA GLN A 3 -3.93 -17.65 8.38
C GLN A 3 -4.08 -17.05 9.78
N ASP A 4 -3.17 -16.14 10.13
CA ASP A 4 -3.23 -15.40 11.39
C ASP A 4 -4.26 -14.28 11.24
N ALA A 5 -5.25 -14.30 12.14
CA ALA A 5 -6.40 -13.42 12.16
C ALA A 5 -6.01 -12.04 12.68
N SER A 6 -5.51 -11.18 11.79
CA SER A 6 -5.44 -9.73 11.99
C SER A 6 -6.19 -9.05 10.85
N THR A 7 -7.06 -8.09 11.20
CA THR A 7 -7.92 -7.31 10.28
C THR A 7 -7.10 -6.38 9.38
N GLU A 8 -6.20 -6.93 8.57
CA GLU A 8 -5.48 -6.21 7.54
C GLU A 8 -5.98 -6.64 6.15
N PRO A 9 -6.19 -5.69 5.22
CA PRO A 9 -6.62 -6.03 3.89
C PRO A 9 -5.61 -6.99 3.25
N ARG A 10 -6.13 -7.98 2.53
CA ARG A 10 -5.33 -8.96 1.77
C ARG A 10 -4.23 -8.25 0.95
N GLN A 11 -3.02 -8.80 1.00
CA GLN A 11 -1.92 -8.32 0.14
C GLN A 11 -2.30 -8.40 -1.34
N ALA A 12 -1.94 -7.37 -2.10
CA ALA A 12 -2.21 -7.33 -3.53
C ALA A 12 -1.36 -8.38 -4.26
N THR A 13 -1.95 -9.06 -5.25
CA THR A 13 -1.22 -9.98 -6.11
C THR A 13 -0.35 -9.23 -7.10
N ARG A 14 0.60 -9.95 -7.71
CA ARG A 14 1.41 -9.42 -8.82
C ARG A 14 0.55 -8.95 -9.99
N GLU A 15 -0.56 -9.63 -10.25
CA GLU A 15 -1.52 -9.26 -11.31
C GLU A 15 -2.24 -7.96 -10.95
N GLU A 16 -2.78 -7.84 -9.73
CA GLU A 16 -3.44 -6.62 -9.24
C GLU A 16 -2.49 -5.41 -9.27
N MET A 17 -1.21 -5.60 -8.90
CA MET A 17 -0.19 -4.56 -8.98
C MET A 17 0.17 -4.16 -10.42
N ARG A 18 0.18 -5.12 -11.35
CA ARG A 18 0.40 -4.87 -12.78
C ARG A 18 -0.79 -4.08 -13.36
N ASP A 19 -2.00 -4.51 -13.07
CA ASP A 19 -3.23 -3.92 -13.59
C ASP A 19 -3.44 -2.50 -13.04
N ALA A 20 -3.04 -2.26 -11.78
CA ALA A 20 -2.97 -0.93 -11.18
C ALA A 20 -1.84 -0.05 -11.75
N ARG A 21 -0.96 -0.60 -12.60
CA ARG A 21 0.21 0.06 -13.20
C ARG A 21 1.16 0.65 -12.17
N LEU A 22 1.42 -0.08 -11.09
CA LEU A 22 2.39 0.34 -10.09
C LEU A 22 3.83 0.26 -10.63
N PRO A 23 4.66 1.31 -10.46
CA PRO A 23 6.10 1.24 -10.70
C PRO A 23 6.74 0.16 -9.83
N LEU A 24 7.83 -0.44 -10.30
CA LEU A 24 8.52 -1.53 -9.59
C LEU A 24 8.85 -1.18 -8.13
N ALA A 25 9.26 0.07 -7.89
CA ALA A 25 9.57 0.59 -6.55
C ALA A 25 8.42 0.52 -5.52
N TYR A 26 7.18 0.39 -5.97
CA TYR A 26 5.96 0.38 -5.15
C TYR A 26 5.21 -0.96 -5.22
N ARG A 27 5.81 -2.01 -5.79
CA ARG A 27 5.22 -3.35 -5.84
C ARG A 27 5.57 -4.14 -4.59
N ASP A 28 5.30 -3.53 -3.45
CA ASP A 28 5.65 -4.01 -2.12
C ASP A 28 4.51 -4.76 -1.43
N SER A 29 4.78 -5.34 -0.26
CA SER A 29 3.76 -5.98 0.59
C SER A 29 2.63 -5.02 1.00
N CYS A 30 2.83 -3.70 0.87
CA CYS A 30 1.88 -2.64 1.20
C CYS A 30 1.08 -2.11 -0.01
N ALA A 31 1.24 -2.72 -1.20
CA ALA A 31 0.57 -2.26 -2.41
C ALA A 31 -0.96 -2.28 -2.30
N HIS A 32 -1.52 -3.17 -1.45
CA HIS A 32 -2.95 -3.24 -1.14
C HIS A 32 -3.53 -1.94 -0.55
N LEU A 33 -2.71 -1.12 0.11
CA LEU A 33 -3.11 0.22 0.61
C LEU A 33 -2.98 1.29 -0.48
N LEU A 34 -2.02 1.12 -1.38
CA LEU A 34 -1.72 2.12 -2.41
C LEU A 34 -2.69 2.08 -3.60
N ILE A 35 -3.11 0.89 -4.01
CA ILE A 35 -4.06 0.70 -5.12
C ILE A 35 -5.38 1.47 -4.89
N PRO A 36 -6.10 1.28 -3.76
CA PRO A 36 -7.36 2.01 -3.51
C PRO A 36 -7.13 3.51 -3.35
N LEU A 37 -6.04 3.93 -2.72
CA LEU A 37 -5.68 5.35 -2.59
C LEU A 37 -5.47 6.01 -3.96
N ASN A 38 -4.71 5.37 -4.85
CA ASN A 38 -4.45 5.89 -6.19
C ASN A 38 -5.71 5.86 -7.07
N LYS A 39 -6.58 4.86 -6.90
CA LYS A 39 -7.89 4.84 -7.56
C LYS A 39 -8.74 6.05 -7.12
N CYS A 40 -8.91 6.24 -5.82
CA CYS A 40 -9.62 7.40 -5.27
C CYS A 40 -9.07 8.73 -5.81
N ARG A 41 -7.74 8.90 -5.82
CA ARG A 41 -7.08 10.11 -6.31
C ARG A 41 -7.40 10.39 -7.78
N ARG A 42 -7.38 9.37 -8.64
CA ARG A 42 -7.73 9.53 -10.06
C ARG A 42 -9.22 9.82 -10.25
N ASP A 43 -10.09 9.08 -9.57
CA ASP A 43 -11.55 9.22 -9.71
C ASP A 43 -12.06 10.58 -9.21
N THR A 44 -11.37 11.17 -8.24
CA THR A 44 -11.71 12.47 -7.63
C THR A 44 -10.84 13.63 -8.10
N TRP A 45 -10.04 13.42 -9.16
CA TRP A 45 -9.13 14.44 -9.70
C TRP A 45 -8.22 15.07 -8.63
N TYR A 46 -7.74 14.24 -7.70
CA TYR A 46 -6.84 14.61 -6.60
C TYR A 46 -7.43 15.66 -5.64
N ALA A 47 -8.76 15.71 -5.49
CA ALA A 47 -9.42 16.57 -4.54
C ALA A 47 -8.92 16.33 -3.09
N PRO A 48 -8.35 17.34 -2.40
CA PRO A 48 -7.68 17.17 -1.11
C PRO A 48 -8.60 16.73 0.04
N TRP A 49 -9.93 16.90 -0.10
CA TRP A 49 -10.92 16.52 0.91
C TRP A 49 -11.51 15.11 0.73
N LYS A 50 -11.22 14.39 -0.36
CA LYS A 50 -11.83 13.08 -0.65
C LYS A 50 -10.97 11.90 -0.23
N CYS A 51 -9.70 11.90 -0.62
CA CYS A 51 -8.78 10.78 -0.38
C CYS A 51 -7.82 11.16 0.74
N THR A 52 -8.23 10.92 1.98
CA THR A 52 -7.58 11.49 3.16
C THR A 52 -6.12 11.07 3.28
N TYR A 53 -5.30 11.99 3.78
CA TYR A 53 -3.88 11.76 4.09
C TYR A 53 -3.67 10.65 5.15
N VAL A 54 -4.73 10.26 5.87
CA VAL A 54 -4.71 9.21 6.89
C VAL A 54 -4.36 7.85 6.28
N GLU A 55 -4.93 7.48 5.12
CA GLU A 55 -4.62 6.20 4.47
C GLU A 55 -3.18 6.15 3.96
N PHE A 56 -2.66 7.29 3.48
CA PHE A 56 -1.25 7.40 3.12
C PHE A 56 -0.33 7.23 4.35
N LYS A 57 -0.68 7.88 5.47
CA LYS A 57 0.06 7.74 6.73
C LYS A 57 0.11 6.30 7.23
N LYS A 58 -0.99 5.56 7.13
CA LYS A 58 -1.02 4.13 7.48
C LYS A 58 -0.01 3.32 6.67
N ARG A 59 0.07 3.57 5.35
CA ARG A 59 1.07 2.92 4.49
C ARG A 59 2.50 3.30 4.88
N VAL A 60 2.74 4.59 5.18
CA VAL A 60 4.08 5.07 5.59
C VAL A 60 4.50 4.41 6.90
N ALA A 61 3.64 4.41 7.92
CA ALA A 61 3.93 3.77 9.21
C ALA A 61 4.29 2.29 9.05
N LYS A 62 3.50 1.53 8.28
CA LYS A 62 3.79 0.11 8.00
C LYS A 62 5.10 -0.10 7.24
N MET A 63 5.42 0.79 6.30
CA MET A 63 6.70 0.73 5.57
C MET A 63 7.89 1.02 6.48
N ASP A 64 7.75 1.97 7.42
CA ASP A 64 8.78 2.29 8.41
C ASP A 64 8.99 1.11 9.37
N GLU A 65 7.91 0.52 9.90
CA GLU A 65 7.97 -0.69 10.74
C GLU A 65 8.71 -1.85 10.03
N LEU A 66 8.38 -2.09 8.75
CA LEU A 66 9.03 -3.13 7.95
C LEU A 66 10.49 -2.80 7.63
N ARG A 67 10.86 -1.53 7.58
CA ARG A 67 12.24 -1.09 7.32
C ARG A 67 13.08 -1.22 8.59
N GLU A 68 12.53 -0.86 9.75
CA GLU A 68 13.15 -1.08 11.06
C GLU A 68 13.36 -2.57 11.33
N SER A 69 12.36 -3.42 11.04
CA SER A 69 12.44 -4.88 11.20
C SER A 69 13.46 -5.58 10.30
N LYS A 70 13.99 -4.89 9.28
CA LYS A 70 14.97 -5.42 8.33
C LYS A 70 16.29 -4.65 8.36
N ASP A 71 16.62 -4.01 9.48
CA ASP A 71 17.88 -3.25 9.66
C ASP A 71 18.09 -2.18 8.57
N GLY A 72 17.01 -1.53 8.12
CA GLY A 72 17.04 -0.51 7.08
C GLY A 72 16.90 -1.02 5.65
N ALA A 73 16.80 -2.33 5.42
CA ALA A 73 16.63 -2.88 4.09
C ALA A 73 15.26 -2.54 3.49
N ARG A 74 15.23 -2.38 2.17
CA ARG A 74 14.03 -1.99 1.42
C ARG A 74 13.01 -3.13 1.41
N SER A 75 11.75 -2.82 1.70
CA SER A 75 10.63 -3.79 1.78
C SER A 75 9.77 -3.90 0.51
N ASN A 76 10.34 -3.52 -0.64
CA ASN A 76 9.78 -3.69 -1.98
C ASN A 76 9.98 -5.12 -2.47
#